data_AF-A0A7J6DYG8-F1
#
_entry.id   AF-A0A7J6DYG8-F1
#
_cell.length_a   1.000
_cell.length_b   1.000
_cell.length_c   1.000
_cell.angle_alpha   90.00
_cell.angle_beta   90.00
_cell.angle_gamma   90.00
#
_symmetry.space_group_name_H-M   'P 1'
#
loop_
_entity.id
_entity.type
_entity.pdbx_description
1 polymer ?
#
loop_
_entity_poly.entity_id
_entity_poly.type
_entity_poly.pdbx_seq_one_letter_code
_entity_poly.pdbx_strand_id
1 'polypeptide(L)'
;MWHYTKNGEYTVRSGYRLAHDMREVSYQSNDKEKEQWWQSLWKAKVPPKVKHFAWKVCHTWLPTNYALSKRGIPVVPTCPRCKGGWIEDGAHVLWDCSWSKEVWKKCGLCDQVVKVRSSDVLLVLQQLQKVCSPSTFDFILVVSWHLWCWAI
;
A
#
# COMPACT_ATOMS: atom_id res chain seq x y z
N MET A 1 25.74 4.00 36.21
CA MET A 1 24.58 4.12 37.12
C MET A 1 23.33 4.15 36.26
N TRP A 2 22.34 3.28 36.51
CA TRP A 2 21.11 3.20 35.72
C TRP A 2 20.05 4.17 36.26
N HIS A 3 19.84 5.28 35.56
CA HIS A 3 19.00 6.39 36.02
C HIS A 3 17.50 6.09 36.11
N TYR A 4 17.05 4.93 35.59
CA TYR A 4 15.63 4.53 35.56
C TYR A 4 15.23 3.62 36.74
N THR A 5 16.09 3.50 37.76
CA THR A 5 15.81 2.80 39.01
C THR A 5 16.40 3.57 40.18
N LYS A 6 15.71 3.59 41.33
CA LYS A 6 16.12 4.37 42.52
C LYS A 6 17.45 3.90 43.14
N ASN A 7 17.78 2.62 42.99
CA ASN A 7 19.04 2.03 43.46
C ASN A 7 20.17 2.10 42.41
N GLY A 8 19.92 2.66 41.22
CA GLY A 8 20.94 2.81 40.19
C GLY A 8 21.39 1.51 39.51
N GLU A 9 20.70 0.39 39.78
CA GLU A 9 21.04 -0.94 39.25
C GLU A 9 20.22 -1.27 38.01
N TYR A 10 20.90 -1.77 36.98
CA TYR A 10 20.21 -2.24 35.78
C TYR A 10 19.60 -3.63 36.03
N THR A 11 18.33 -3.79 35.64
CA THR A 11 17.69 -5.10 35.53
C THR A 11 17.06 -5.25 34.15
N VAL A 12 16.91 -6.50 33.68
CA VAL A 12 16.19 -6.80 32.43
C VAL A 12 14.77 -6.21 32.46
N ARG A 13 14.11 -6.24 33.63
CA ARG A 13 12.79 -5.65 33.84
C ARG A 13 12.77 -4.13 33.66
N SER A 14 13.75 -3.41 34.19
CA SER A 14 13.85 -1.95 34.04
C SER A 14 14.25 -1.56 32.62
N GLY A 15 15.11 -2.35 31.97
CA GLY A 15 15.44 -2.16 30.55
C GLY A 15 14.23 -2.37 29.64
N TYR A 16 13.46 -3.45 29.86
CA TYR A 16 12.23 -3.73 29.11
C TYR A 16 11.18 -2.64 29.30
N ARG A 17 10.94 -2.18 30.55
CA ARG A 17 10.01 -1.07 30.81
C ARG A 17 10.42 0.19 30.08
N LEU A 18 11.69 0.57 30.15
CA LEU A 18 12.17 1.76 29.44
C LEU A 18 11.97 1.63 27.93
N ALA A 19 12.32 0.47 27.36
CA ALA A 19 12.13 0.21 25.94
C ALA A 19 10.64 0.26 25.54
N HIS A 20 9.76 -0.27 26.39
CA HIS A 20 8.31 -0.22 26.19
C HIS A 20 7.77 1.21 26.30
N ASP A 21 8.21 2.00 27.28
CA ASP A 21 7.75 3.38 27.47
C ASP A 21 8.25 4.29 26.34
N MET A 22 9.50 4.12 25.88
CA MET A 22 10.04 4.80 24.69
C MET A 22 9.29 4.40 23.41
N ARG A 23 8.84 3.14 23.33
CA ARG A 23 7.99 2.64 22.26
C ARG A 23 6.61 3.33 22.32
N GLU A 24 5.92 3.33 23.45
CA GLU A 24 4.62 4.02 23.62
C GLU A 24 4.67 5.50 23.21
N VAL A 25 5.71 6.25 23.61
CA VAL A 25 5.87 7.67 23.25
C VAL A 25 6.05 7.89 21.74
N SER A 26 6.66 6.95 21.03
CA SER A 26 6.81 7.01 19.56
C SER A 26 5.58 6.47 18.79
N TYR A 27 4.65 5.78 19.46
CA TYR A 27 3.53 5.05 18.86
C TYR A 27 2.21 5.84 18.79
N GLN A 28 2.10 6.98 19.47
CA GLN A 28 0.79 7.59 19.75
C GLN A 28 0.07 8.24 18.56
N SER A 29 0.75 8.64 17.48
CA SER A 29 0.08 9.29 16.33
C SER A 29 0.03 8.42 15.07
N ASN A 30 1.13 7.75 14.71
CA ASN A 30 1.26 7.04 13.43
C ASN A 30 0.68 5.61 13.42
N ASP A 31 0.66 4.91 14.56
CA ASP A 31 0.27 3.50 14.58
C ASP A 31 -1.25 3.30 14.72
N LYS A 32 -1.96 4.24 15.36
CA LYS A 32 -3.43 4.19 15.42
C LYS A 32 -4.07 4.38 14.03
N GLU A 33 -3.52 5.27 13.21
CA GLU A 33 -3.99 5.48 11.83
C GLU A 33 -3.68 4.25 10.95
N LYS A 34 -2.50 3.64 11.10
CA LYS A 34 -2.17 2.39 10.41
C LYS A 34 -3.09 1.23 10.82
N GLU A 35 -3.35 1.08 12.11
CA GLU A 35 -4.24 0.04 12.62
C GLU A 35 -5.66 0.23 12.07
N GLN A 36 -6.17 1.47 12.10
CA GLN A 36 -7.47 1.80 11.52
C GLN A 36 -7.52 1.53 10.01
N TRP A 37 -6.47 1.88 9.27
CA TRP A 37 -6.33 1.59 7.85
C TRP A 37 -6.46 0.08 7.58
N TRP A 38 -5.70 -0.75 8.29
CA TRP A 38 -5.74 -2.20 8.11
C TRP A 38 -7.08 -2.79 8.48
N GLN A 39 -7.66 -2.39 9.62
CA GLN A 39 -9.00 -2.83 10.01
C GLN A 39 -10.05 -2.48 8.96
N SER A 40 -9.97 -1.29 8.37
CA SER A 40 -10.87 -0.86 7.32
C SER A 40 -10.68 -1.69 6.04
N LEU A 41 -9.44 -1.92 5.61
CA LEU A 41 -9.14 -2.76 4.44
C LEU A 41 -9.69 -4.19 4.62
N TRP A 42 -9.55 -4.77 5.82
CA TRP A 42 -10.05 -6.11 6.08
C TRP A 42 -11.59 -6.16 6.20
N LYS A 43 -12.25 -5.04 6.50
CA LYS A 43 -13.72 -4.91 6.51
C LYS A 43 -14.35 -4.64 5.13
N ALA A 44 -13.55 -4.30 4.11
CA ALA A 44 -14.00 -4.10 2.73
C ALA A 44 -14.88 -5.26 2.22
N LYS A 45 -15.96 -4.97 1.47
CA LYS A 45 -16.89 -6.00 0.95
C LYS A 45 -16.42 -6.53 -0.41
N VAL A 46 -15.18 -7.01 -0.45
CA VAL A 46 -14.54 -7.57 -1.64
C VAL A 46 -14.06 -9.00 -1.39
N PRO A 47 -13.85 -9.82 -2.43
CA PRO A 47 -13.32 -11.17 -2.27
C PRO A 47 -11.98 -11.19 -1.52
N PRO A 48 -11.67 -12.22 -0.71
CA PRO A 48 -10.42 -12.29 0.07
C PRO A 48 -9.15 -12.12 -0.77
N LYS A 49 -9.15 -12.61 -2.02
CA LYS A 49 -8.03 -12.42 -2.96
C LYS A 49 -7.73 -10.95 -3.28
N VAL A 50 -8.76 -10.11 -3.32
CA VAL A 50 -8.63 -8.66 -3.56
C VAL A 50 -8.06 -7.97 -2.34
N LYS A 51 -8.46 -8.38 -1.12
CA LYS A 51 -7.86 -7.88 0.13
C LYS A 51 -6.38 -8.23 0.24
N HIS A 52 -6.04 -9.49 -0.05
CA HIS A 52 -4.64 -9.93 -0.10
C HIS A 52 -3.83 -9.17 -1.15
N PHE A 53 -4.40 -8.91 -2.32
CA PHE A 53 -3.77 -8.07 -3.33
C PHE A 53 -3.52 -6.66 -2.81
N ALA A 54 -4.53 -5.99 -2.24
CA ALA A 54 -4.40 -4.66 -1.68
C ALA A 54 -3.34 -4.60 -0.58
N TRP A 55 -3.27 -5.63 0.27
CA TRP A 55 -2.19 -5.78 1.25
C TRP A 55 -0.81 -5.86 0.57
N LYS A 56 -0.64 -6.69 -0.48
CA LYS A 56 0.62 -6.74 -1.25
C LYS A 56 0.97 -5.40 -1.89
N VAL A 57 -0.02 -4.68 -2.42
CA VAL A 57 0.16 -3.34 -3.01
C VAL A 57 0.75 -2.38 -1.99
N CYS A 58 0.16 -2.34 -0.80
CA CYS A 58 0.58 -1.46 0.30
C CYS A 58 2.01 -1.74 0.77
N HIS A 59 2.48 -2.97 0.61
CA HIS A 59 3.85 -3.36 0.95
C HIS A 59 4.82 -3.26 -0.23
N THR A 60 4.41 -2.76 -1.40
CA THR A 60 5.21 -2.75 -2.65
C THR A 60 5.65 -4.15 -3.10
N TRP A 61 4.87 -5.17 -2.75
CA TRP A 61 5.18 -6.58 -3.01
C TRP A 61 4.47 -7.14 -4.25
N LEU A 62 3.91 -6.26 -5.08
CA LEU A 62 3.34 -6.69 -6.34
C LEU A 62 4.43 -7.27 -7.23
N PRO A 63 4.24 -8.50 -7.75
CA PRO A 63 5.09 -8.99 -8.81
C PRO A 63 4.75 -8.17 -10.06
N THR A 64 5.62 -7.24 -10.39
CA THR A 64 5.62 -6.50 -11.64
C THR A 64 6.90 -6.83 -12.39
N ASN A 65 6.98 -6.59 -13.70
CA ASN A 65 8.20 -6.89 -14.44
C ASN A 65 9.44 -6.18 -13.86
N TYR A 66 9.28 -4.95 -13.36
CA TYR A 66 10.35 -4.25 -12.65
C TYR A 66 10.79 -4.98 -11.37
N ALA A 67 9.84 -5.41 -10.53
CA ALA A 67 10.14 -6.11 -9.29
C ALA A 67 10.76 -7.49 -9.54
N LEU A 68 10.31 -8.20 -10.58
CA LEU A 68 10.87 -9.49 -11.00
C LEU A 68 12.29 -9.34 -11.55
N SER A 69 12.52 -8.33 -12.40
CA SER A 69 13.85 -7.99 -12.94
C SER A 69 14.84 -7.67 -11.80
N LYS A 70 14.42 -6.90 -10.79
CA LYS A 70 15.23 -6.64 -9.59
C LYS A 70 15.60 -7.88 -8.78
N ARG A 71 14.83 -8.97 -8.91
CA ARG A 71 15.10 -10.27 -8.26
C ARG A 71 15.94 -11.21 -9.13
N GLY A 72 16.45 -10.74 -10.27
CA GLY A 72 17.30 -11.52 -11.18
C GLY A 72 16.51 -12.45 -12.11
N ILE A 73 15.19 -12.30 -12.20
CA ILE A 73 14.38 -13.07 -13.15
C ILE A 73 14.52 -12.40 -14.54
N PRO A 74 14.82 -13.16 -15.61
CA PRO A 74 15.07 -12.61 -16.94
C PRO A 74 13.75 -12.16 -17.61
N VAL A 75 13.27 -10.99 -17.21
CA VAL A 75 12.11 -10.31 -17.81
C VAL A 75 12.48 -8.88 -18.19
N VAL A 76 11.84 -8.36 -19.24
CA VAL A 76 12.00 -6.95 -19.62
C VAL A 76 11.23 -6.09 -18.62
N PRO A 77 11.87 -5.15 -17.90
CA PRO A 77 11.23 -4.40 -16.79
C PRO A 77 10.16 -3.40 -17.24
N THR A 78 9.83 -3.36 -18.54
CA THR A 78 8.89 -2.41 -19.11
C THR A 78 7.47 -2.98 -19.13
N CYS A 79 6.49 -2.08 -19.19
CA CYS A 79 5.08 -2.41 -19.23
C CYS A 79 4.71 -2.87 -20.65
N PRO A 80 4.20 -4.11 -20.83
CA PRO A 80 3.83 -4.62 -22.15
C PRO A 80 2.55 -3.98 -22.70
N ARG A 81 1.81 -3.24 -21.87
CA ARG A 81 0.47 -2.71 -22.19
C ARG A 81 0.49 -1.26 -22.67
N CYS A 82 1.49 -0.48 -22.25
CA CYS A 82 1.61 0.89 -22.70
C CYS A 82 2.55 0.95 -23.90
N LYS A 83 2.23 1.78 -24.89
CA LYS A 83 3.07 1.97 -26.08
C LYS A 83 4.37 2.74 -25.80
N GLY A 84 4.60 3.17 -24.55
CA GLY A 84 5.68 4.09 -24.19
C GLY A 84 6.95 3.43 -23.65
N GLY A 85 6.98 2.10 -23.49
CA GLY A 85 8.16 1.40 -22.96
C GLY A 85 8.53 1.80 -21.52
N TRP A 86 7.57 2.33 -20.75
CA TRP A 86 7.77 2.75 -19.36
C TRP A 86 8.01 1.55 -18.45
N ILE A 87 8.72 1.77 -17.34
CA ILE A 87 8.94 0.74 -16.31
C ILE A 87 7.61 0.28 -15.73
N GLU A 88 7.43 -1.03 -15.62
CA GLU A 88 6.26 -1.63 -14.99
C GLU A 88 6.45 -1.76 -13.48
N ASP A 89 6.13 -0.70 -12.74
CA ASP A 89 5.99 -0.74 -11.28
C ASP A 89 4.52 -0.73 -10.85
N GLY A 90 4.27 -0.85 -9.54
CA GLY A 90 2.90 -0.90 -9.02
C GLY A 90 2.10 0.36 -9.33
N ALA A 91 2.73 1.55 -9.29
CA ALA A 91 2.05 2.81 -9.59
C ALA A 91 1.71 2.91 -11.09
N HIS A 92 2.62 2.48 -11.96
CA HIS A 92 2.39 2.43 -13.39
C HIS A 92 1.24 1.48 -13.75
N VAL A 93 1.28 0.24 -13.24
CA VAL A 93 0.24 -0.76 -13.52
C VAL A 93 -1.14 -0.27 -13.09
N LEU A 94 -1.23 0.41 -11.96
CA LEU A 94 -2.52 0.80 -11.39
C LEU A 94 -3.00 2.16 -11.91
N TRP A 95 -2.12 3.14 -12.11
CA TRP A 95 -2.53 4.55 -12.26
C TRP A 95 -1.97 5.25 -13.50
N ASP A 96 -0.69 5.01 -13.83
CA ASP A 96 0.00 5.83 -14.84
C ASP A 96 0.03 5.22 -16.24
N CYS A 97 -0.16 3.91 -16.35
CA CYS A 97 -0.29 3.22 -17.62
C CYS A 97 -1.46 3.82 -18.44
N SER A 98 -1.22 4.06 -19.73
CA SER A 98 -2.25 4.58 -20.65
C SER A 98 -3.50 3.68 -20.68
N TRP A 99 -3.30 2.37 -20.65
CA TRP A 99 -4.39 1.40 -20.59
C TRP A 99 -5.19 1.49 -19.29
N SER A 100 -4.51 1.57 -18.14
CA SER A 100 -5.17 1.72 -16.84
C SER A 100 -5.97 3.03 -16.77
N LYS A 101 -5.44 4.12 -17.31
CA LYS A 101 -6.16 5.41 -17.42
C LYS A 101 -7.45 5.28 -18.24
N GLU A 102 -7.43 4.53 -19.34
CA GLU A 102 -8.64 4.28 -20.14
C GLU A 102 -9.70 3.47 -19.36
N VAL A 103 -9.28 2.48 -18.59
CA VAL A 103 -10.18 1.70 -17.72
C VAL A 103 -10.81 2.62 -16.67
N TRP A 104 -10.02 3.43 -15.96
CA TRP A 104 -10.55 4.38 -14.96
C TRP A 104 -11.49 5.42 -15.56
N LYS A 105 -11.23 5.86 -16.80
CA LYS A 105 -12.14 6.75 -17.55
C LYS A 105 -13.46 6.07 -17.85
N LYS A 106 -13.46 4.81 -18.31
CA LYS A 106 -14.69 4.04 -18.58
C LYS A 106 -15.49 3.75 -17.31
N CYS A 107 -14.82 3.61 -16.16
CA CYS A 107 -15.47 3.45 -14.87
C CYS A 107 -16.02 4.76 -14.27
N GLY A 108 -15.77 5.92 -14.87
CA GLY A 108 -16.16 7.22 -14.31
C GLY A 108 -15.35 7.66 -13.08
N LEU A 109 -14.19 7.04 -12.83
CA LEU A 109 -13.34 7.28 -11.65
C LEU A 109 -12.04 8.00 -11.98
N CYS A 110 -11.87 8.44 -13.23
CA CYS A 110 -10.66 9.11 -13.70
C CYS A 110 -10.30 10.31 -12.82
N ASP A 111 -11.25 11.19 -12.50
CA ASP A 111 -10.96 12.39 -11.70
C ASP A 111 -10.56 12.08 -10.25
N GLN A 112 -11.08 11.01 -9.67
CA GLN A 112 -10.76 10.60 -8.30
C GLN A 112 -9.38 9.95 -8.23
N VAL A 113 -9.05 9.10 -9.20
CA VAL A 113 -7.78 8.38 -9.26
C VAL A 113 -6.63 9.27 -9.75
N VAL A 114 -6.89 10.21 -10.67
CA VAL A 114 -5.89 11.12 -11.24
C VAL A 114 -5.45 12.21 -10.24
N LYS A 115 -6.36 12.69 -9.38
CA LYS A 115 -6.05 13.78 -8.43
C LYS A 115 -5.16 13.33 -7.28
N VAL A 116 -5.13 12.04 -6.98
CA VAL A 116 -4.51 11.45 -5.80
C VAL A 116 -3.19 10.75 -6.18
N ARG A 117 -2.51 11.23 -7.24
CA ARG A 117 -1.31 10.57 -7.76
C ARG A 117 -0.13 10.65 -6.79
N SER A 118 0.44 9.50 -6.48
CA SER A 118 1.72 9.34 -5.79
C SER A 118 2.42 8.08 -6.31
N SER A 119 3.75 8.08 -6.31
CA SER A 119 4.54 6.85 -6.50
C SER A 119 4.31 5.85 -5.36
N ASP A 120 3.91 6.35 -4.19
CA ASP A 120 3.51 5.55 -3.05
C ASP A 120 2.03 5.17 -3.15
N VAL A 121 1.77 3.94 -3.59
CA VAL A 121 0.42 3.43 -3.78
C VAL A 121 -0.34 3.28 -2.46
N LEU A 122 0.33 3.09 -1.33
CA LEU A 122 -0.33 3.04 -0.02
C LEU A 122 -0.99 4.39 0.29
N LEU A 123 -0.26 5.50 0.07
CA LEU A 123 -0.81 6.84 0.27
C LEU A 123 -2.02 7.10 -0.63
N VAL A 124 -1.96 6.64 -1.89
CA VAL A 124 -3.09 6.76 -2.83
C VAL A 124 -4.31 6.03 -2.28
N LEU A 125 -4.17 4.78 -1.85
CA LEU A 125 -5.29 3.99 -1.35
C LEU A 125 -5.88 4.56 -0.05
N GLN A 126 -5.03 5.07 0.86
CA GLN A 126 -5.47 5.73 2.08
C GLN A 126 -6.26 7.01 1.80
N GLN A 127 -5.80 7.81 0.84
CA GLN A 127 -6.50 9.04 0.44
C GLN A 127 -7.82 8.71 -0.28
N LEU A 128 -7.83 7.73 -1.18
CA LEU A 128 -9.05 7.28 -1.85
C LEU A 128 -10.09 6.75 -0.86
N GLN A 129 -9.67 6.04 0.19
CA GLN A 129 -10.57 5.60 1.26
C GLN A 129 -11.21 6.77 2.01
N LYS A 130 -10.47 7.87 2.22
CA LYS A 130 -10.99 9.06 2.91
C LYS A 130 -11.95 9.88 2.04
N VAL A 131 -11.74 9.90 0.72
CA VAL A 131 -12.51 10.72 -0.23
C VAL A 131 -13.72 9.99 -0.80
N CYS A 132 -13.64 8.67 -0.97
CA CYS A 132 -14.67 7.88 -1.65
C CYS A 132 -15.66 7.24 -0.68
N SER A 133 -16.87 6.94 -1.18
CA SER A 133 -17.81 6.08 -0.44
C SER A 133 -17.24 4.66 -0.27
N PRO A 134 -17.63 3.88 0.77
CA PRO A 134 -17.17 2.51 0.95
C PRO A 134 -17.38 1.62 -0.28
N SER A 135 -18.54 1.73 -0.94
CA SER A 135 -18.86 0.96 -2.16
C SER A 135 -17.95 1.36 -3.33
N THR A 136 -17.66 2.66 -3.48
CA THR A 136 -16.72 3.15 -4.51
C THR A 136 -15.31 2.66 -4.23
N PHE A 137 -14.87 2.68 -2.98
CA PHE A 137 -13.56 2.18 -2.58
C PHE A 137 -13.43 0.68 -2.83
N ASP A 138 -14.43 -0.12 -2.46
CA ASP A 138 -14.49 -1.55 -2.77
C ASP A 138 -14.39 -1.81 -4.28
N PHE A 139 -15.10 -1.02 -5.09
CA PHE A 139 -15.02 -1.09 -6.54
C PHE A 139 -13.63 -0.74 -7.08
N ILE A 140 -12.97 0.30 -6.54
CA ILE A 140 -11.59 0.67 -6.89
C ILE A 140 -10.63 -0.49 -6.59
N LEU A 141 -10.77 -1.16 -5.44
CA LEU A 141 -9.93 -2.31 -5.09
C LEU A 141 -10.09 -3.46 -6.09
N VAL A 142 -11.34 -3.75 -6.50
CA VAL A 142 -11.64 -4.81 -7.47
C VAL A 142 -11.08 -4.48 -8.86
N VAL A 143 -11.26 -3.25 -9.34
CA VAL A 143 -10.71 -2.82 -10.63
C VAL A 143 -9.19 -2.84 -10.60
N SER A 144 -8.58 -2.32 -9.53
CA SER A 144 -7.12 -2.39 -9.32
C SER A 144 -6.59 -3.83 -9.37
N TRP A 145 -7.31 -4.77 -8.75
CA TRP A 145 -6.96 -6.19 -8.83
C TRP A 145 -7.04 -6.73 -10.25
N HIS A 146 -8.05 -6.36 -11.05
CA HIS A 146 -8.14 -6.76 -12.46
C HIS A 146 -7.02 -6.12 -13.30
N LEU A 147 -6.73 -4.84 -13.08
CA LEU A 147 -5.62 -4.16 -13.77
C LEU A 147 -4.30 -4.88 -13.53
N TRP A 148 -4.04 -5.36 -12.32
CA TRP A 148 -2.84 -6.15 -12.03
C TRP A 148 -2.91 -7.60 -12.49
N CYS A 149 -4.05 -8.29 -12.33
CA CYS A 149 -4.17 -9.71 -12.69
C CYS A 149 -3.98 -9.97 -14.19
N TRP A 150 -4.25 -8.98 -15.04
CA TRP A 150 -4.03 -9.05 -16.49
C TRP A 150 -2.62 -8.60 -16.90
N ALA A 151 -1.76 -8.27 -15.92
CA ALA A 151 -0.36 -7.88 -16.13
C ALA A 151 0.62 -9.06 -16.13
N ILE A 152 0.22 -10.19 -15.53
CA ILE A 152 1.00 -11.40 -15.27
C ILE A 152 0.32 -12.56 -15.98
#